data_AF-A0A7V4KI98-F1
#
_entry.id   AF-A0A7V4KI98-F1
#
_cell.length_a   1.000
_cell.length_b   1.000
_cell.length_c   1.000
_cell.angle_alpha   90.00
_cell.angle_beta   90.00
_cell.angle_gamma   90.00
#
_symmetry.space_group_name_H-M   'P 1'
#
loop_
_entity.id
_entity.type
_entity.pdbx_description
1 polymer ?
#
loop_
_entity_poly.entity_id
_entity_poly.type
_entity_poly.pdbx_seq_one_letter_code
_entity_poly.pdbx_strand_id
1 'polypeptide(L)'
;MYEQYWGLKEKPFENTPDPKFYYKSSQHEEALARMLYTVKEQKGAGLLTGVYGCGKTLLARALLKELQKDVYKVAIINNPKLDEIEMLRMIAYNLGFSNVPDRKADLIVKIETVLKENLMDGKKTVIIIDEAHSIEDKNIFEEIRLLLNFQLEDKFLLTILLLGQPELKEKVENIKQLNQRIAMRYYLSNLSQ
;
A
#
# COMPACT_ATOMS: atom_id res chain seq x y z
N MET A 1 9.03 25.34 -27.24
CA MET A 1 9.15 25.61 -28.71
C MET A 1 8.29 24.63 -29.53
N TYR A 2 8.03 23.42 -29.03
CA TYR A 2 7.07 22.47 -29.63
C TYR A 2 5.61 22.76 -29.22
N GLU A 3 5.37 23.34 -28.03
CA GLU A 3 4.01 23.53 -27.49
C GLU A 3 3.20 24.64 -28.20
N GLN A 4 3.85 25.76 -28.55
CA GLN A 4 3.19 26.90 -29.21
C GLN A 4 2.81 26.60 -30.67
N TYR A 5 3.48 25.66 -31.34
CA TYR A 5 3.18 25.30 -32.74
C TYR A 5 1.90 24.45 -32.85
N TRP A 6 1.55 23.68 -31.81
CA TRP A 6 0.39 22.77 -31.80
C TRP A 6 -0.77 23.24 -30.91
N GLY A 7 -0.67 24.43 -30.31
CA GLY A 7 -1.71 24.93 -29.39
C GLY A 7 -1.85 24.11 -28.10
N LEU A 8 -0.82 23.39 -27.71
CA LEU A 8 -0.84 22.54 -26.51
C LEU A 8 -0.51 23.40 -25.28
N LYS A 9 -1.33 23.27 -24.23
CA LYS A 9 -1.12 24.00 -22.96
C LYS A 9 0.05 23.44 -22.14
N GLU A 10 0.41 22.19 -22.35
CA GLU A 10 1.46 21.46 -21.64
C GLU A 10 2.18 20.50 -22.61
N LYS A 11 3.35 19.99 -22.23
CA LYS A 11 4.15 19.09 -23.07
C LYS A 11 3.43 17.76 -23.30
N PRO A 12 3.24 17.32 -24.55
CA PRO A 12 2.76 15.98 -24.81
C PRO A 12 3.88 14.97 -24.46
N PHE A 13 3.53 13.86 -23.81
CA PHE A 13 4.43 12.75 -23.44
C PHE A 13 5.44 13.05 -22.31
N GLU A 14 4.99 13.58 -21.18
CA GLU A 14 5.82 13.53 -19.97
C GLU A 14 5.96 12.09 -19.44
N ASN A 15 7.20 11.69 -19.10
CA ASN A 15 7.50 10.39 -18.46
C ASN A 15 6.95 10.28 -17.03
N THR A 16 6.48 11.39 -16.47
CA THR A 16 5.76 11.44 -15.21
C THR A 16 4.27 11.33 -15.50
N PRO A 17 3.59 10.25 -15.07
CA PRO A 17 2.16 10.13 -15.27
C PRO A 17 1.44 11.26 -14.53
N ASP A 18 0.96 12.25 -15.27
CA ASP A 18 0.09 13.30 -14.73
C ASP A 18 -1.28 12.65 -14.41
N PRO A 19 -1.72 12.70 -13.14
CA PRO A 19 -3.00 12.14 -12.71
C PRO A 19 -4.22 12.68 -13.47
N LYS A 20 -4.12 13.82 -14.16
CA LYS A 20 -5.20 14.37 -15.00
C LYS A 20 -5.49 13.52 -16.24
N PHE A 21 -4.54 12.70 -16.69
CA PHE A 21 -4.69 11.80 -17.84
C PHE A 21 -4.98 10.35 -17.42
N TYR A 22 -5.49 10.14 -16.20
CA TYR A 22 -5.93 8.82 -15.75
C TYR A 22 -7.09 8.33 -16.62
N TYR A 23 -6.80 7.47 -17.59
CA TYR A 23 -7.80 6.70 -18.30
C TYR A 23 -8.40 5.70 -17.31
N LYS A 24 -9.56 6.04 -16.77
CA LYS A 24 -10.36 5.22 -15.87
C LYS A 24 -10.93 4.04 -16.65
N SER A 25 -10.12 3.02 -16.92
CA SER A 25 -10.71 1.76 -17.36
C SER A 25 -11.57 1.20 -16.22
N SER A 26 -12.63 0.48 -16.57
CA SER A 26 -13.53 -0.14 -15.59
C SER A 26 -12.77 -0.99 -14.55
N GLN A 27 -11.69 -1.66 -14.97
CA GLN A 27 -10.85 -2.46 -14.08
C GLN A 27 -10.08 -1.61 -13.05
N HIS A 28 -9.62 -0.43 -13.45
CA HIS A 28 -8.93 0.49 -12.55
C HIS A 28 -9.91 1.09 -11.52
N GLU A 29 -11.11 1.47 -11.95
CA GLU A 29 -12.15 1.95 -11.04
C GLU A 29 -12.57 0.86 -10.04
N GLU A 30 -12.72 -0.38 -10.53
CA GLU A 30 -13.04 -1.52 -9.67
C GLU A 30 -11.91 -1.80 -8.67
N ALA A 31 -10.65 -1.80 -9.11
CA ALA A 31 -9.50 -1.97 -8.23
C ALA A 31 -9.47 -0.90 -7.13
N LEU A 32 -9.67 0.37 -7.51
CA LEU A 32 -9.72 1.49 -6.58
C LEU A 32 -10.87 1.35 -5.58
N ALA A 33 -12.08 1.01 -6.05
CA ALA A 33 -13.24 0.81 -5.19
C ALA A 33 -13.03 -0.34 -4.19
N ARG A 34 -12.45 -1.46 -4.63
CA ARG A 34 -12.10 -2.59 -3.77
C ARG A 34 -11.04 -2.22 -2.73
N MET A 35 -10.00 -1.47 -3.11
CA MET A 35 -8.98 -0.98 -2.16
C MET A 35 -9.58 -0.04 -1.13
N LEU A 36 -10.40 0.93 -1.57
CA LEU A 36 -11.10 1.85 -0.68
C LEU A 36 -12.00 1.13 0.31
N TYR A 37 -12.76 0.15 -0.16
CA TYR A 37 -13.62 -0.66 0.71
C TYR A 37 -12.80 -1.45 1.74
N THR A 38 -11.68 -2.07 1.33
CA THR A 38 -10.78 -2.82 2.22
C THR A 38 -10.25 -1.94 3.35
N VAL A 39 -9.83 -0.71 3.01
CA VAL A 39 -9.32 0.29 3.95
C VAL A 39 -10.43 0.84 4.86
N LYS A 40 -11.59 1.19 4.29
CA LYS A 40 -12.73 1.75 5.03
C LYS A 40 -13.27 0.75 6.06
N GLU A 41 -13.39 -0.52 5.68
CA GLU A 41 -13.91 -1.58 6.55
C GLU A 41 -12.83 -2.26 7.40
N GLN A 42 -11.58 -1.79 7.35
CA GLN A 42 -10.46 -2.33 8.14
C GLN A 42 -10.30 -3.86 8.01
N LYS A 43 -10.40 -4.40 6.79
CA LYS A 43 -10.44 -5.86 6.55
C LYS A 43 -9.09 -6.58 6.63
N GLY A 44 -8.12 -6.03 7.38
CA GLY A 44 -6.79 -6.61 7.54
C GLY A 44 -5.88 -6.31 6.34
N ALA A 45 -5.93 -7.10 5.27
CA ALA A 45 -5.03 -6.91 4.14
C ALA A 45 -5.69 -7.08 2.75
N GLY A 46 -5.14 -6.37 1.77
CA GLY A 46 -5.49 -6.47 0.35
C GLY A 46 -4.27 -6.76 -0.51
N LEU A 47 -4.46 -7.54 -1.56
CA LEU A 47 -3.45 -7.93 -2.53
C LEU A 47 -3.89 -7.47 -3.93
N LEU A 48 -3.13 -6.55 -4.52
CA LEU A 48 -3.32 -6.08 -5.89
C LEU A 48 -2.12 -6.51 -6.74
N THR A 49 -2.35 -7.41 -7.68
CA THR A 49 -1.31 -7.87 -8.60
C THR A 49 -1.58 -7.44 -10.03
N GLY A 50 -0.56 -7.46 -10.88
CA GLY A 50 -0.66 -7.17 -12.30
C GLY A 50 0.72 -7.01 -12.91
N VAL A 51 0.85 -7.18 -14.22
CA VAL A 51 2.15 -7.07 -14.92
C VAL A 51 2.73 -5.64 -14.86
N TYR A 52 3.99 -5.46 -15.24
CA TYR A 52 4.61 -4.13 -15.27
C TYR A 52 3.82 -3.17 -16.19
N GLY A 53 3.76 -1.89 -15.83
CA GLY A 53 3.07 -0.87 -16.62
C GLY A 53 1.53 -0.88 -16.56
N CYS A 54 0.89 -1.81 -15.84
CA CYS A 54 -0.57 -1.85 -15.76
C CYS A 54 -1.23 -0.80 -14.83
N GLY A 55 -0.47 0.10 -14.21
CA GLY A 55 -1.02 1.21 -13.42
C GLY A 55 -1.17 1.00 -11.91
N LYS A 56 -0.54 -0.04 -11.32
CA LYS A 56 -0.58 -0.31 -9.86
C LYS A 56 -0.14 0.87 -8.99
N THR A 57 1.03 1.46 -9.26
CA THR A 57 1.51 2.65 -8.53
C THR A 57 0.60 3.86 -8.74
N LEU A 58 0.00 3.99 -9.93
CA LEU A 58 -0.97 5.05 -10.22
C LEU A 58 -2.25 4.86 -9.39
N LEU A 59 -2.71 3.62 -9.22
CA LEU A 59 -3.82 3.27 -8.33
C LEU A 59 -3.52 3.55 -6.87
N ALA A 60 -2.31 3.25 -6.38
CA ALA A 60 -1.91 3.63 -5.02
C ALA A 60 -1.97 5.15 -4.84
N ARG A 61 -1.48 5.93 -5.82
CA ARG A 61 -1.58 7.40 -5.79
C ARG A 61 -3.02 7.89 -5.86
N ALA A 62 -3.88 7.25 -6.66
CA ALA A 62 -5.30 7.58 -6.74
C ALA A 62 -5.99 7.31 -5.39
N LEU A 63 -5.72 6.17 -4.76
CA LEU A 63 -6.20 5.84 -3.42
C LEU A 63 -5.82 6.91 -2.41
N LEU A 64 -4.56 7.36 -2.38
CA LEU A 64 -4.11 8.39 -1.46
C LEU A 64 -4.86 9.72 -1.60
N LYS A 65 -5.33 10.05 -2.80
CA LYS A 65 -6.14 11.27 -3.03
C LYS A 65 -7.55 11.16 -2.46
N GLU A 66 -8.08 9.94 -2.41
CA GLU A 66 -9.39 9.63 -1.84
C GLU A 66 -9.35 9.49 -0.31
N LEU A 67 -8.17 9.20 0.27
CA LEU A 67 -7.97 9.11 1.71
C LEU A 67 -7.78 10.50 2.34
N GLN A 68 -8.81 10.96 3.06
CA GLN A 68 -8.81 12.20 3.84
C GLN A 68 -7.74 12.16 4.94
N LYS A 69 -6.82 13.14 4.96
CA LYS A 69 -5.65 13.16 5.87
C LYS A 69 -6.01 13.25 7.35
N ASP A 70 -7.17 13.82 7.65
CA ASP A 70 -7.78 13.94 8.97
C ASP A 70 -8.36 12.61 9.46
N VAL A 71 -8.70 11.69 8.56
CA VAL A 71 -9.27 10.37 8.87
C VAL A 71 -8.25 9.24 8.71
N TYR A 72 -7.22 9.40 7.88
CA TYR A 72 -6.27 8.34 7.55
C TYR A 72 -4.82 8.75 7.81
N LYS A 73 -4.09 7.87 8.48
CA LYS A 73 -2.64 7.92 8.59
C LYS A 73 -2.03 6.87 7.67
N VAL A 74 -1.29 7.30 6.66
CA VAL A 74 -0.77 6.40 5.62
C VAL A 74 0.75 6.32 5.63
N ALA A 75 1.29 5.10 5.63
CA ALA A 75 2.71 4.81 5.38
C ALA A 75 2.87 4.11 4.03
N ILE A 76 3.87 4.52 3.24
CA ILE A 76 4.09 3.96 1.89
C ILE A 76 5.53 3.47 1.77
N ILE A 77 5.70 2.26 1.28
CA ILE A 77 6.99 1.63 0.98
C ILE A 77 7.02 1.37 -0.52
N ASN A 78 7.87 2.08 -1.27
CA ASN A 78 7.97 1.93 -2.74
C ASN A 78 9.11 1.01 -3.19
N ASN A 79 10.14 0.82 -2.36
CA ASN A 79 11.28 -0.05 -2.64
C ASN A 79 11.50 -0.97 -1.43
N PRO A 80 10.84 -2.13 -1.38
CA PRO A 80 10.90 -3.02 -0.23
C PRO A 80 12.11 -3.96 -0.26
N LYS A 81 13.21 -3.59 -0.93
CA LYS A 81 14.52 -4.26 -0.83
C LYS A 81 15.21 -3.86 0.46
N LEU A 82 14.61 -4.28 1.57
CA LEU A 82 15.00 -3.96 2.94
C LEU A 82 15.14 -5.26 3.70
N ASP A 83 15.86 -5.25 4.80
CA ASP A 83 15.68 -6.29 5.81
C ASP A 83 14.41 -6.07 6.65
N GLU A 84 14.08 -7.06 7.48
CA GLU A 84 12.91 -7.04 8.37
C GLU A 84 12.90 -5.86 9.35
N ILE A 85 14.06 -5.46 9.87
CA ILE A 85 14.18 -4.36 10.83
C ILE A 85 14.03 -3.03 10.08
N GLU A 86 14.72 -2.87 8.95
CA GLU A 86 14.61 -1.71 8.06
C GLU A 86 13.18 -1.47 7.59
N MET A 87 12.43 -2.53 7.25
CA MET A 87 11.01 -2.40 6.91
C MET A 87 10.20 -1.81 8.08
N LEU A 88 10.36 -2.36 9.29
CA LEU A 88 9.66 -1.86 10.48
C LEU A 88 10.06 -0.43 10.81
N ARG A 89 11.35 -0.08 10.67
CA ARG A 89 11.85 1.28 10.83
C ARG A 89 11.18 2.24 9.85
N MET A 90 11.08 1.85 8.58
CA MET A 90 10.49 2.71 7.56
C MET A 90 8.98 2.87 7.76
N ILE A 91 8.29 1.83 8.24
CA ILE A 91 6.88 1.93 8.66
C ILE A 91 6.76 2.95 9.80
N ALA A 92 7.53 2.79 10.88
CA ALA A 92 7.48 3.68 12.04
C ALA A 92 7.79 5.14 11.65
N TYR A 93 8.80 5.35 10.81
CA TYR A 93 9.17 6.66 10.29
C TYR A 93 8.03 7.31 9.49
N ASN A 94 7.47 6.58 8.53
CA ASN A 94 6.39 7.08 7.68
C ASN A 94 5.08 7.31 8.44
N LEU A 95 4.87 6.59 9.53
CA LEU A 95 3.77 6.86 10.47
C LEU A 95 4.03 8.08 11.37
N GLY A 96 5.18 8.76 11.24
CA GLY A 96 5.44 10.08 11.82
C GLY A 96 6.41 10.10 12.99
N PHE A 97 7.17 9.03 13.23
CA PHE A 97 8.20 9.05 14.26
C PHE A 97 9.56 9.50 13.70
N SER A 98 10.12 10.54 14.31
CA SER A 98 11.46 11.05 14.00
C SER A 98 12.57 10.21 14.64
N ASN A 99 12.38 9.78 15.89
CA ASN A 99 13.35 8.95 16.62
C ASN A 99 12.95 7.47 16.55
N VAL A 100 13.37 6.82 15.47
CA VAL A 100 13.08 5.41 15.21
C VAL A 100 14.13 4.51 15.89
N PRO A 101 13.73 3.60 16.80
CA PRO A 101 14.65 2.70 17.49
C PRO A 101 15.40 1.74 16.55
N ASP A 102 16.57 1.26 16.98
CA ASP A 102 17.33 0.25 16.23
C ASP A 102 16.90 -1.20 16.56
N ARG A 103 16.40 -1.44 17.78
CA ARG A 103 16.00 -2.79 18.20
C ARG A 103 14.58 -3.11 17.70
N LYS A 104 14.42 -4.30 17.12
CA LYS A 104 13.14 -4.84 16.65
C LYS A 104 12.02 -4.78 17.69
N ALA A 105 12.31 -5.18 18.93
CA ALA A 105 11.31 -5.16 20.01
C ALA A 105 10.78 -3.74 20.28
N ASP A 106 11.67 -2.75 20.30
CA ASP A 106 11.30 -1.35 20.53
C ASP A 106 10.51 -0.78 19.34
N LEU A 107 10.84 -1.21 18.10
CA LEU A 107 10.06 -0.87 16.91
C LEU A 107 8.63 -1.39 16.97
N ILE A 108 8.43 -2.64 17.39
CA ILE A 108 7.11 -3.25 17.52
C ILE A 108 6.27 -2.49 18.53
N VAL A 109 6.82 -2.21 19.72
CA VAL A 109 6.15 -1.41 20.77
C VAL A 109 5.81 -0.02 20.25
N LYS A 110 6.71 0.59 19.49
CA LYS A 110 6.53 1.93 18.93
C LYS A 110 5.42 1.98 17.88
N ILE A 111 5.39 1.00 16.97
CA ILE A 111 4.32 0.86 15.98
C ILE A 111 2.99 0.65 16.69
N GLU A 112 2.91 -0.28 17.64
CA GLU A 112 1.67 -0.53 18.41
C GLU A 112 1.16 0.74 19.10
N THR A 113 2.06 1.54 19.69
CA THR A 113 1.72 2.81 20.33
C THR A 113 1.05 3.76 19.34
N VAL A 114 1.63 3.97 18.16
CA VAL A 114 1.02 4.86 17.16
C VAL A 114 -0.30 4.32 16.60
N LEU A 115 -0.41 3.00 16.45
CA LEU A 115 -1.68 2.41 16.02
C LEU A 115 -2.81 2.71 17.01
N LYS A 116 -2.51 2.64 18.32
CA LYS A 116 -3.44 3.01 19.39
C LYS A 116 -3.72 4.51 19.44
N GLU A 117 -2.70 5.35 19.30
CA GLU A 117 -2.86 6.82 19.25
C GLU A 117 -3.73 7.24 18.06
N ASN A 118 -3.46 6.71 16.87
CA ASN A 118 -4.29 6.96 15.69
C ASN A 118 -5.74 6.55 15.94
N LEU A 119 -5.98 5.39 16.55
CA LEU A 119 -7.33 4.94 16.86
C LEU A 119 -8.05 5.90 17.84
N MET A 120 -7.35 6.35 18.88
CA MET A 120 -7.89 7.33 19.85
C MET A 120 -8.21 8.67 19.20
N ASP A 121 -7.41 9.09 18.21
CA ASP A 121 -7.65 10.26 17.37
C ASP A 121 -8.79 10.07 16.34
N GLY A 122 -9.41 8.89 16.29
CA GLY A 122 -10.43 8.56 15.29
C GLY A 122 -9.86 8.30 13.89
N LYS A 123 -8.54 8.13 13.77
CA LYS A 123 -7.83 7.87 12.50
C LYS A 123 -7.67 6.37 12.24
N LYS A 124 -7.68 6.02 10.96
CA LYS A 124 -7.38 4.67 10.46
C LYS A 124 -5.95 4.62 9.90
N THR A 125 -5.21 3.59 10.27
CA THR A 125 -3.84 3.40 9.77
C THR A 125 -3.84 2.54 8.50
N VAL A 126 -3.14 2.99 7.46
CA VAL A 126 -2.99 2.26 6.20
C VAL A 126 -1.50 2.13 5.87
N ILE A 127 -1.05 0.93 5.55
CA ILE A 127 0.29 0.67 5.05
C ILE A 127 0.17 0.21 3.61
N ILE A 128 0.86 0.87 2.69
CA ILE A 128 0.93 0.51 1.28
C ILE A 128 2.35 0.03 1.00
N ILE A 129 2.50 -1.20 0.55
CA ILE A 129 3.78 -1.75 0.10
C ILE A 129 3.68 -1.95 -1.41
N ASP A 130 4.25 -1.02 -2.15
CA ASP A 130 4.38 -1.10 -3.60
C ASP A 130 5.63 -1.90 -3.98
N GLU A 131 5.62 -2.47 -5.20
CA GLU A 131 6.67 -3.37 -5.68
C GLU A 131 6.93 -4.56 -4.74
N ALA A 132 5.95 -5.00 -3.93
CA ALA A 132 6.11 -6.04 -2.91
C ALA A 132 6.56 -7.41 -3.45
N HIS A 133 6.42 -7.66 -4.74
CA HIS A 133 7.00 -8.84 -5.41
C HIS A 133 8.53 -8.90 -5.32
N SER A 134 9.21 -7.76 -5.13
CA SER A 134 10.68 -7.70 -4.99
C SER A 134 11.18 -8.15 -3.61
N ILE A 135 10.27 -8.43 -2.66
CA ILE A 135 10.61 -9.00 -1.36
C ILE A 135 10.99 -10.46 -1.57
N GLU A 136 12.26 -10.80 -1.40
CA GLU A 136 12.75 -12.19 -1.51
C GLU A 136 12.80 -12.90 -0.16
N ASP A 137 13.05 -12.17 0.92
CA ASP A 137 13.08 -12.75 2.26
C ASP A 137 11.66 -13.00 2.79
N LYS A 138 11.35 -14.26 3.09
CA LYS A 138 10.07 -14.67 3.66
C LYS A 138 9.83 -14.09 5.05
N ASN A 139 10.88 -13.79 5.82
CA ASN A 139 10.76 -13.20 7.15
C ASN A 139 10.05 -11.84 7.11
N ILE A 140 10.21 -11.08 6.02
CA ILE A 140 9.55 -9.79 5.83
C ILE A 140 8.03 -9.98 5.71
N PHE A 141 7.57 -11.01 4.99
CA PHE A 141 6.15 -11.34 4.94
C PHE A 141 5.61 -11.87 6.27
N GLU A 142 6.43 -12.56 7.06
CA GLU A 142 6.08 -12.92 8.44
C GLU A 142 5.91 -11.68 9.33
N GLU A 143 6.78 -10.66 9.20
CA GLU A 143 6.59 -9.39 9.91
C GLU A 143 5.30 -8.68 9.47
N ILE A 144 5.02 -8.62 8.16
CA ILE A 144 3.74 -8.09 7.64
C ILE A 144 2.56 -8.83 8.26
N ARG A 145 2.63 -10.16 8.37
CA ARG A 145 1.59 -10.96 9.02
C ARG A 145 1.48 -10.64 10.52
N LEU A 146 2.59 -10.48 11.22
CA LEU A 146 2.61 -10.15 12.65
C LEU A 146 1.99 -8.78 12.92
N LEU A 147 2.22 -7.78 12.06
CA LEU A 147 1.56 -6.48 12.16
C LEU A 147 0.02 -6.62 12.12
N LEU A 148 -0.52 -7.54 11.32
CA LEU A 148 -1.97 -7.80 11.25
C LEU A 148 -2.54 -8.43 12.52
N ASN A 149 -1.72 -8.82 13.50
CA ASN A 149 -2.21 -9.25 14.83
C ASN A 149 -2.59 -8.07 15.72
N PHE A 150 -2.21 -6.83 15.38
CA PHE A 150 -2.66 -5.65 16.11
C PHE A 150 -4.15 -5.43 15.86
N GLN A 151 -4.95 -5.83 16.84
CA GLN A 151 -6.40 -5.79 16.81
C GLN A 151 -6.92 -5.21 18.14
N LEU A 152 -8.04 -4.50 18.07
CA LEU A 152 -8.83 -4.12 19.25
C LEU A 152 -10.24 -4.66 19.06
N GLU A 153 -10.68 -5.48 20.02
CA GLU A 153 -11.91 -6.27 19.89
C GLU A 153 -11.89 -7.06 18.57
N ASP A 154 -12.86 -6.80 17.69
CA ASP A 154 -13.02 -7.51 16.41
C ASP A 154 -12.46 -6.74 15.21
N LYS A 155 -11.67 -5.67 15.42
CA LYS A 155 -11.18 -4.79 14.34
C LYS A 155 -9.65 -4.72 14.27
N PHE A 156 -9.11 -4.76 13.06
CA PHE A 156 -7.70 -4.51 12.81
C PHE A 156 -7.34 -3.05 13.06
N LEU A 157 -6.22 -2.81 13.75
CA LEU A 157 -5.72 -1.46 13.99
C LEU A 157 -5.05 -0.82 12.76
N LEU A 158 -4.75 -1.63 11.75
CA LEU A 158 -4.26 -1.16 10.46
C LEU A 158 -4.80 -1.99 9.29
N THR A 159 -4.73 -1.41 8.09
CA THR A 159 -4.93 -2.14 6.83
C THR A 159 -3.64 -2.15 6.02
N ILE A 160 -3.23 -3.31 5.51
CA ILE A 160 -2.06 -3.43 4.63
C ILE A 160 -2.51 -3.66 3.18
N LEU A 161 -2.00 -2.88 2.23
CA LEU A 161 -2.16 -3.12 0.80
C LEU A 161 -0.82 -3.54 0.21
N LEU A 162 -0.77 -4.75 -0.32
CA LEU A 162 0.39 -5.30 -1.03
C LEU A 162 0.15 -5.15 -2.53
N LEU A 163 0.99 -4.38 -3.20
CA LEU A 163 0.94 -4.15 -4.63
C LEU A 163 2.18 -4.74 -5.28
N GLY A 164 2.03 -5.48 -6.38
CA GLY A 164 3.18 -6.04 -7.07
C GLY A 164 2.88 -6.80 -8.34
N GLN A 165 3.91 -7.44 -8.88
CA GLN A 165 3.79 -8.32 -10.05
C GLN A 165 3.12 -9.65 -9.68
N PRO A 166 2.68 -10.45 -10.67
CA PRO A 166 1.91 -11.68 -10.43
C PRO A 166 2.58 -12.67 -9.46
N GLU A 167 3.91 -12.72 -9.42
CA GLU A 167 4.72 -13.57 -8.54
C GLU A 167 4.47 -13.30 -7.06
N LEU A 168 4.05 -12.08 -6.70
CA LEU A 168 3.67 -11.73 -5.32
C LEU A 168 2.53 -12.60 -4.82
N LYS A 169 1.59 -13.00 -5.70
CA LYS A 169 0.47 -13.85 -5.34
C LYS A 169 0.96 -15.18 -4.76
N GLU A 170 1.91 -15.81 -5.44
CA GLU A 170 2.48 -17.09 -5.02
C GLU A 170 3.28 -16.93 -3.72
N LYS A 171 4.06 -15.86 -3.58
CA LYS A 171 4.81 -15.55 -2.35
C LYS A 171 3.87 -15.45 -1.13
N VAL A 172 2.74 -14.75 -1.28
CA VAL A 172 1.73 -14.62 -0.22
C VAL A 172 0.98 -15.93 0.04
N GLU A 173 0.61 -16.68 -1.01
CA GLU A 173 -0.10 -17.96 -0.88
C GLU A 173 0.72 -19.05 -0.19
N ASN A 174 2.05 -19.02 -0.38
CA ASN A 174 2.98 -19.91 0.30
C ASN A 174 3.06 -19.67 1.82
N ILE A 175 2.60 -18.50 2.30
CA ILE A 175 2.53 -18.16 3.72
C ILE A 175 1.08 -18.26 4.15
N LYS A 176 0.64 -19.49 4.48
CA LYS A 176 -0.77 -19.82 4.76
C LYS A 176 -1.46 -18.86 5.74
N GLN A 177 -0.73 -18.42 6.77
CA GLN A 177 -1.27 -17.55 7.81
C GLN A 177 -1.46 -16.11 7.32
N LEU A 178 -0.57 -15.58 6.48
CA LEU A 178 -0.76 -14.29 5.81
C LEU A 178 -1.88 -14.40 4.78
N ASN A 179 -1.91 -15.49 4.01
CA ASN A 179 -2.90 -15.75 2.98
C ASN A 179 -4.34 -15.67 3.50
N GLN A 180 -4.60 -16.16 4.73
CA GLN A 180 -5.89 -16.11 5.41
C GLN A 180 -6.31 -14.70 5.84
N ARG A 181 -5.37 -13.77 5.97
CA ARG A 181 -5.63 -12.37 6.35
C ARG A 181 -5.87 -11.45 5.15
N ILE A 182 -5.65 -11.94 3.93
CA ILE A 182 -5.93 -11.19 2.70
C ILE A 182 -7.43 -11.27 2.39
N ALA A 183 -8.17 -10.21 2.72
CA ALA A 183 -9.61 -10.10 2.47
C ALA A 183 -9.94 -9.65 1.06
N MET A 184 -9.04 -8.93 0.40
CA MET A 184 -9.23 -8.43 -0.96
C MET A 184 -8.12 -8.96 -1.87
N ARG A 185 -8.52 -9.51 -3.01
CA ARG A 185 -7.61 -9.90 -4.10
C ARG A 185 -8.12 -9.32 -5.39
N TYR A 186 -7.24 -8.68 -6.14
CA TYR A 186 -7.55 -8.19 -7.47
C TYR A 186 -6.34 -8.33 -8.38
N TYR A 187 -6.58 -8.80 -9.60
CA TYR A 187 -5.58 -8.84 -10.65
C TYR A 187 -5.91 -7.76 -11.67
N LEU A 188 -5.04 -6.77 -11.80
CA LEU A 188 -5.13 -5.70 -12.77
C LEU A 188 -4.51 -6.15 -14.08
N SER A 189 -5.36 -6.52 -15.04
CA SER A 189 -4.94 -6.82 -16.40
C SER A 189 -4.47 -5.58 -17.16
N ASN A 190 -3.79 -5.80 -18.28
CA ASN A 190 -3.45 -4.72 -19.21
C ASN A 190 -4.72 -4.02 -19.69
N LEU A 191 -4.59 -2.74 -20.03
CA LEU A 191 -5.61 -1.99 -20.74
C LEU A 191 -5.84 -2.69 -22.08
N SER A 192 -6.90 -3.49 -22.19
CA SER A 192 -7.44 -3.90 -23.47
C SER A 192 -7.89 -2.63 -24.18
N GLN A 193 -7.35 -2.39 -25.38
CA GLN A 193 -7.84 -1.35 -26.29
C GLN A 193 -9.30 -1.60 -26.66
#